data_AF-A0A085BHM6-F1
#
_entry.id   AF-A0A085BHM6-F1
#
_cell.length_a   1.000
_cell.length_b   1.000
_cell.length_c   1.000
_cell.angle_alpha   90.00
_cell.angle_beta   90.00
_cell.angle_gamma   90.00
#
_symmetry.space_group_name_H-M   'P 1'
#
loop_
_entity.id
_entity.type
_entity.pdbx_description
1 polymer ?
#
loop_
_entity_poly.entity_id
_entity_poly.type
_entity_poly.pdbx_seq_one_letter_code
_entity_poly.pdbx_strand_id
1 'polypeptide(L)'
;MKMFNKFFFCCFLMVSLASGQNILSNDDAYNKKKSEELASSAVSYFKNNDLKKSTELLFKAKEYAEKTDDYELIARMNGSIAHQYVQLNLNDKAKFYLDNAIKQINKLPESDKKRSLKTLSYLEIGNIDFDEENYQKANEYYKKSLHEIELVKNPDDQAVYNHRRSLYNIGNSYHYLKNDSAEIYLKKALAIKNNYNKELDHFIYNSLSQVYSGRKEYQRAIDTLKVVLEHKNNLDKRLLSDIYYNLSQNYKFLEDQSQYSFYNEAYIKLDKSTKEKEMQAISSAIDAEQKDYKEAISYADSSKKSVVVIAIIFGLFLAGAIIYLLYRRKKERKVFENIISKLESDNAEKSRLPESLEKTPKEVTLQIPNSVEQDLLDKLKKFEESEKFTNPKLTISSLALQLKTNTSYLSEVINKYKGKNFNTYINELRIAYICQKIYNHKEYQNYKISYLAEECGFASHSSFATVFRNITGISPSVFIREASKSQT
;
A
#
# COMPACT_ATOMS: atom_id res chain seq x y z
N MET A 1 33.61 23.20 4.77
CA MET A 1 33.65 23.41 6.23
C MET A 1 32.27 23.12 6.82
N LYS A 2 31.79 21.88 6.66
CA LYS A 2 30.58 21.33 7.28
C LYS A 2 31.06 20.05 7.96
N MET A 3 30.61 19.77 9.19
CA MET A 3 31.01 18.64 10.08
C MET A 3 32.00 19.01 11.19
N PHE A 4 31.60 19.89 12.12
CA PHE A 4 32.42 20.26 13.29
C PHE A 4 32.13 19.46 14.57
N ASN A 5 31.40 18.34 14.53
CA ASN A 5 30.96 17.64 15.76
C ASN A 5 30.96 16.11 15.68
N LYS A 6 32.00 15.51 15.08
CA LYS A 6 31.97 14.07 14.77
C LYS A 6 33.17 13.25 15.21
N PHE A 7 33.27 13.06 16.52
CA PHE A 7 33.37 11.75 17.19
C PHE A 7 33.70 12.02 18.66
N PHE A 8 32.66 12.30 19.44
CA PHE A 8 32.80 12.24 20.89
C PHE A 8 32.11 10.98 21.35
N PHE A 9 32.92 9.99 21.74
CA PHE A 9 32.44 8.71 22.25
C PHE A 9 31.82 8.88 23.63
N CYS A 10 30.59 9.37 23.68
CA CYS A 10 29.74 9.35 24.87
C CYS A 10 28.33 8.97 24.46
N CYS A 11 28.19 7.70 24.10
CA CYS A 11 26.88 7.08 24.05
C CYS A 11 26.18 7.28 25.40
N PHE A 12 24.87 7.51 25.37
CA PHE A 12 23.97 7.38 26.52
C PHE A 12 24.18 6.06 27.30
N LEU A 13 24.83 5.08 26.67
CA LEU A 13 25.21 3.78 27.19
C LEU A 13 26.30 3.80 28.26
N MET A 14 27.17 4.82 28.35
CA MET A 14 28.28 4.82 29.31
C MET A 14 27.98 5.53 30.64
N VAL A 15 26.75 5.99 30.87
CA VAL A 15 26.36 6.55 32.18
C VAL A 15 26.33 5.41 33.20
N SER A 16 27.23 5.44 34.17
CA SER A 16 27.50 4.36 35.13
C SER A 16 26.24 3.87 35.88
N LEU A 17 26.20 2.57 36.16
CA LEU A 17 25.17 1.89 36.93
C LEU A 17 25.46 2.10 38.43
N ALA A 18 24.83 3.11 39.03
CA ALA A 18 24.50 3.03 40.44
C ALA A 18 23.18 2.25 40.54
N SER A 19 23.28 0.98 40.90
CA SER A 19 22.16 0.04 41.00
C SER A 19 21.13 0.51 42.04
N GLY A 20 20.08 1.18 41.57
CA GLY A 20 18.82 1.27 42.30
C GLY A 20 18.17 -0.10 42.29
N GLN A 21 18.09 -0.75 43.46
CA GLN A 21 17.36 -1.99 43.67
C GLN A 21 15.86 -1.75 43.47
N ASN A 22 15.39 -1.87 42.22
CA ASN A 22 14.00 -2.19 41.96
C ASN A 22 13.90 -3.70 41.73
N ILE A 23 12.99 -4.35 42.46
CA ILE A 23 12.68 -5.77 42.29
C ILE A 23 11.96 -5.89 40.95
N LEU A 24 12.73 -6.11 39.89
CA LEU A 24 12.21 -6.36 38.54
C LEU A 24 11.61 -7.77 38.48
N SER A 25 10.56 -7.94 37.68
CA SER A 25 10.08 -9.29 37.33
C SER A 25 11.20 -10.08 36.64
N ASN A 26 11.15 -11.42 36.67
CA ASN A 26 12.18 -12.24 36.01
C ASN A 26 12.32 -11.94 34.51
N ASP A 27 11.21 -11.60 33.86
CA ASP A 27 11.18 -11.23 32.43
C ASP A 27 11.78 -9.83 32.19
N ASP A 28 11.53 -8.86 33.08
CA ASP A 28 12.13 -7.52 32.99
C ASP A 28 13.64 -7.57 33.21
N ALA A 29 14.10 -8.36 34.19
CA ALA A 29 15.53 -8.52 34.47
C ALA A 29 16.27 -9.14 33.27
N TYR A 30 15.64 -10.13 32.61
CA TYR A 30 16.17 -10.72 31.37
C TYR A 30 16.24 -9.69 30.23
N ASN A 31 15.14 -9.00 29.96
CA ASN A 31 15.06 -8.03 28.86
C ASN A 31 16.03 -6.86 29.07
N LYS A 32 16.14 -6.35 30.30
CA LYS A 32 17.13 -5.32 30.67
C LYS A 32 18.55 -5.77 30.39
N LYS A 33 18.94 -6.93 30.92
CA LYS A 33 20.29 -7.49 30.71
C LYS A 33 20.59 -7.65 29.22
N LYS A 34 19.61 -8.15 28.44
CA LYS A 34 19.79 -8.37 27.01
C LYS A 34 19.97 -7.07 26.24
N SER A 35 19.19 -6.04 26.58
CA SER A 35 19.34 -4.70 26.03
C SER A 35 20.76 -4.15 26.29
N GLU A 36 21.24 -4.24 27.52
CA GLU A 36 22.55 -3.73 27.92
C GLU A 36 23.73 -4.46 27.24
N GLU A 37 23.65 -5.78 27.06
CA GLU A 37 24.64 -6.58 26.33
C GLU A 37 24.72 -6.18 24.85
N LEU A 38 23.57 -6.03 24.20
CA LEU A 38 23.47 -5.63 22.80
C LEU A 38 24.00 -4.22 22.60
N ALA A 39 23.63 -3.31 23.49
CA ALA A 39 24.09 -1.93 23.47
C ALA A 39 25.62 -1.82 23.70
N SER A 40 26.16 -2.60 24.62
CA SER A 40 27.61 -2.68 24.86
C SER A 40 28.35 -3.20 23.62
N SER A 41 27.77 -4.19 22.94
CA SER A 41 28.29 -4.68 21.66
C SER A 41 28.22 -3.60 20.57
N ALA A 42 27.10 -2.87 20.50
CA ALA A 42 26.94 -1.76 19.55
C ALA A 42 28.01 -0.68 19.73
N VAL A 43 28.35 -0.36 20.97
CA VAL A 43 29.45 0.54 21.36
C VAL A 43 30.80 0.05 20.82
N SER A 44 31.08 -1.24 20.91
CA SER A 44 32.32 -1.84 20.37
C SER A 44 32.38 -1.72 18.84
N TYR A 45 31.30 -2.05 18.14
CA TYR A 45 31.23 -1.91 16.69
C TYR A 45 31.34 -0.45 16.22
N PHE A 46 30.74 0.49 16.96
CA PHE A 46 30.88 1.92 16.70
C PHE A 46 32.35 2.36 16.79
N LYS A 47 33.06 1.95 17.85
CA LYS A 47 34.50 2.25 18.02
C LYS A 47 35.35 1.69 16.89
N ASN A 48 34.99 0.53 16.35
CA ASN A 48 35.65 -0.07 15.20
C ASN A 48 35.17 0.50 13.85
N ASN A 49 34.38 1.59 13.87
CA ASN A 49 33.81 2.26 12.70
C ASN A 49 32.88 1.37 11.85
N ASP A 50 32.34 0.30 12.43
CA ASP A 50 31.26 -0.51 11.85
C ASP A 50 29.91 0.05 12.30
N LEU A 51 29.53 1.18 11.67
CA LEU A 51 28.31 1.88 12.01
C LEU A 51 27.06 1.06 11.66
N LYS A 52 27.13 0.22 10.62
CA LYS A 52 26.03 -0.68 10.25
C LYS A 52 25.67 -1.58 11.42
N LYS A 53 26.67 -2.32 11.90
CA LYS A 53 26.45 -3.33 12.93
C LYS A 53 26.10 -2.70 14.26
N SER A 54 26.72 -1.54 14.55
CA SER A 54 26.36 -0.73 15.70
C SER A 54 24.89 -0.33 15.68
N THR A 55 24.38 0.23 14.56
CA THR A 55 22.98 0.62 14.44
C THR A 55 22.05 -0.58 14.62
N GLU A 56 22.29 -1.69 13.91
CA GLU A 56 21.48 -2.92 14.02
C GLU A 56 21.36 -3.39 15.49
N LEU A 57 22.47 -3.35 16.23
CA LEU A 57 22.50 -3.77 17.63
C LEU A 57 21.80 -2.79 18.56
N LEU A 58 21.88 -1.48 18.32
CA LEU A 58 21.13 -0.49 19.09
C LEU A 58 19.62 -0.63 18.92
N PHE A 59 19.15 -0.90 17.70
CA PHE A 59 17.73 -1.13 17.44
C PHE A 59 17.23 -2.37 18.18
N LYS A 60 17.97 -3.48 18.12
CA LYS A 60 17.65 -4.66 18.93
C LYS A 60 17.69 -4.38 20.43
N ALA A 61 18.69 -3.62 20.89
CA ALA A 61 18.77 -3.24 22.30
C ALA A 61 17.54 -2.42 22.73
N LYS A 62 17.07 -1.50 21.88
CA LYS A 62 15.85 -0.73 22.07
C LYS A 62 14.61 -1.62 22.17
N GLU A 63 14.43 -2.60 21.29
CA GLU A 63 13.30 -3.54 21.35
C GLU A 63 13.22 -4.29 22.69
N TYR A 64 14.38 -4.70 23.23
CA TYR A 64 14.43 -5.31 24.56
C TYR A 64 14.16 -4.30 25.67
N ALA A 65 14.65 -3.06 25.56
CA ALA A 65 14.38 -2.01 26.54
C ALA A 65 12.89 -1.65 26.60
N GLU A 66 12.20 -1.58 25.47
CA GLU A 66 10.77 -1.24 25.39
C GLU A 66 9.84 -2.33 25.95
N LYS A 67 10.36 -3.53 26.21
CA LYS A 67 9.66 -4.61 26.92
C LYS A 67 9.77 -4.49 28.44
N THR A 68 10.50 -3.51 28.94
CA THR A 68 10.68 -3.25 30.38
C THR A 68 9.94 -1.97 30.77
N ASP A 69 9.67 -1.82 32.07
CA ASP A 69 9.21 -0.55 32.64
C ASP A 69 10.36 0.40 33.05
N ASP A 70 11.58 0.14 32.55
CA ASP A 70 12.77 0.94 32.86
C ASP A 70 12.89 2.17 31.93
N TYR A 71 12.29 3.29 32.35
CA TYR A 71 12.34 4.56 31.61
C TYR A 71 13.77 5.05 31.37
N GLU A 72 14.73 4.74 32.26
CA GLU A 72 16.12 5.12 32.07
C GLU A 72 16.73 4.34 30.91
N LEU A 73 16.54 3.03 30.90
CA LEU A 73 17.05 2.16 29.85
C LEU A 73 16.47 2.55 28.48
N ILE A 74 15.16 2.79 28.41
CA ILE A 74 14.49 3.22 27.17
C ILE A 74 15.02 4.59 26.72
N ALA A 75 15.21 5.54 27.65
CA ALA A 75 15.80 6.84 27.35
C ALA A 75 17.21 6.69 26.77
N ARG A 76 18.03 5.81 27.37
CA ARG A 76 19.41 5.57 26.93
C ARG A 76 19.48 4.97 25.53
N MET A 77 18.61 3.99 25.22
CA MET A 77 18.58 3.40 23.88
C MET A 77 18.19 4.42 22.82
N ASN A 78 17.11 5.19 23.07
CA ASN A 78 16.66 6.23 22.14
C ASN A 78 17.73 7.33 21.98
N GLY A 79 18.33 7.79 23.08
CA GLY A 79 19.40 8.80 23.04
C GLY A 79 20.65 8.33 22.29
N SER A 80 21.02 7.05 22.42
CA SER A 80 22.14 6.47 21.67
C SER A 80 21.86 6.31 20.18
N ILE A 81 20.66 5.89 19.80
CA ILE A 81 20.24 5.85 18.39
C ILE A 81 20.25 7.27 17.81
N ALA A 82 19.73 8.25 18.55
CA ALA A 82 19.75 9.64 18.12
C ALA A 82 21.17 10.17 17.92
N HIS A 83 22.07 9.94 18.89
CA HIS A 83 23.48 10.31 18.77
C HIS A 83 24.09 9.72 17.51
N GLN A 84 23.83 8.45 17.20
CA GLN A 84 24.34 7.84 15.99
C GLN A 84 23.78 8.50 14.71
N TYR A 85 22.50 8.86 14.69
CA TYR A 85 21.91 9.60 13.57
C TYR A 85 22.49 11.01 13.39
N VAL A 86 22.79 11.74 14.48
CA VAL A 86 23.53 13.02 14.43
C VAL A 86 24.89 12.80 13.77
N GLN A 87 25.62 11.76 14.17
CA GLN A 87 26.92 11.41 13.56
C GLN A 87 26.81 11.10 12.06
N LEU A 88 25.64 10.70 11.58
CA LEU A 88 25.36 10.39 10.17
C LEU A 88 24.73 11.56 9.38
N ASN A 89 24.58 12.75 9.97
CA ASN A 89 23.85 13.90 9.40
C ASN A 89 22.36 13.60 9.10
N LEU A 90 21.76 12.64 9.80
CA LEU A 90 20.34 12.29 9.66
C LEU A 90 19.52 13.01 10.72
N ASN A 91 19.58 14.35 10.70
CA ASN A 91 19.09 15.22 11.78
C ASN A 91 17.60 15.04 12.07
N ASP A 92 16.75 14.90 11.05
CA ASP A 92 15.32 14.68 11.25
C ASP A 92 15.02 13.37 12.00
N LYS A 93 15.80 12.31 11.70
CA LYS A 93 15.70 11.04 12.42
C LYS A 93 16.23 11.18 13.84
N ALA A 94 17.36 11.87 14.02
CA ALA A 94 17.91 12.12 15.35
C ALA A 94 16.92 12.85 16.26
N LYS A 95 16.23 13.88 15.76
CA LYS A 95 15.19 14.62 16.49
C LYS A 95 14.09 13.69 17.02
N PHE A 96 13.56 12.81 16.16
CA PHE A 96 12.53 11.85 16.57
C PHE A 96 12.96 10.97 17.76
N TYR A 97 14.17 10.42 17.72
CA TYR A 97 14.67 9.59 18.82
C TYR A 97 15.04 10.41 20.07
N LEU A 98 15.51 11.66 19.91
CA LEU A 98 15.74 12.57 21.03
C LEU A 98 14.44 12.91 21.76
N ASP A 99 13.36 13.19 21.03
CA ASP A 99 12.05 13.49 21.61
C ASP A 99 11.54 12.30 22.43
N ASN A 100 11.69 11.08 21.91
CA ASN A 100 11.37 9.86 22.62
C ASN A 100 12.23 9.69 23.88
N ALA A 101 13.54 9.96 23.80
CA ALA A 101 14.42 9.90 24.97
C ALA A 101 13.99 10.90 26.04
N ILE A 102 13.76 12.17 25.68
CA ILE A 102 13.33 13.23 26.60
C ILE A 102 12.00 12.89 27.26
N LYS A 103 11.04 12.33 26.50
CA LYS A 103 9.76 11.86 27.04
C LYS A 103 9.93 10.85 28.16
N GLN A 104 10.88 9.92 28.04
CA GLN A 104 11.18 8.96 29.11
C GLN A 104 11.98 9.59 30.25
N ILE A 105 12.96 10.45 29.95
CA ILE A 105 13.75 11.18 30.97
C ILE A 105 12.83 11.98 31.90
N ASN A 106 11.79 12.62 31.35
CA ASN A 106 10.86 13.41 32.14
C ASN A 106 10.07 12.60 33.17
N LYS A 107 9.94 11.28 33.00
CA LYS A 107 9.30 10.37 33.96
C LYS A 107 10.21 9.97 35.12
N LEU A 108 11.52 10.18 35.00
CA LEU A 108 12.47 9.84 36.06
C LEU A 108 12.36 10.83 37.24
N PRO A 109 12.61 10.39 38.48
CA PRO A 109 12.73 11.29 39.62
C PRO A 109 13.95 12.21 39.47
N GLU A 110 13.90 13.40 40.07
CA GLU A 110 15.02 14.34 40.08
C GLU A 110 16.24 13.68 40.76
N SER A 111 17.32 13.55 39.98
CA SER A 111 18.53 12.81 40.36
C SER A 111 19.70 13.23 39.48
N ASP A 112 20.92 12.98 39.95
CA ASP A 112 22.15 13.19 39.16
C ASP A 112 22.07 12.46 37.80
N LYS A 113 21.42 11.29 37.78
CA LYS A 113 21.19 10.49 36.59
C LYS A 113 20.26 11.18 35.59
N LYS A 114 19.11 11.69 36.04
CA LYS A 114 18.18 12.46 35.20
C LYS A 114 18.85 13.70 34.61
N ARG A 115 19.63 14.42 35.43
CA ARG A 115 20.41 15.59 35.00
C ARG A 115 21.44 15.23 33.93
N SER A 116 22.15 14.13 34.12
CA SER A 116 23.15 13.63 33.16
C SER A 116 22.52 13.24 31.82
N LEU A 117 21.34 12.63 31.83
CA LEU A 117 20.59 12.30 30.61
C LEU A 117 20.06 13.55 29.90
N LYS A 118 19.51 14.53 30.64
CA LYS A 118 19.11 15.83 30.07
C LYS A 118 20.29 16.57 29.44
N THR A 119 21.43 16.59 30.12
CA THR A 119 22.69 17.17 29.63
C THR A 119 23.03 16.61 28.25
N LEU A 120 23.04 15.27 28.12
CA LEU A 120 23.28 14.61 26.84
C LEU A 120 22.25 14.98 25.77
N SER A 121 20.95 14.96 26.11
CA SER A 121 19.90 15.34 25.16
C SER A 121 20.06 16.78 24.66
N TYR A 122 20.36 17.73 25.56
CA TYR A 122 20.60 19.12 25.18
C TYR A 122 21.86 19.30 24.35
N LEU A 123 22.94 18.54 24.62
CA LEU A 123 24.13 18.53 23.76
C LEU A 123 23.78 18.08 22.35
N GLU A 124 23.01 17.00 22.18
CA GLU A 124 22.68 16.49 20.85
C GLU A 124 21.70 17.41 20.10
N ILE A 125 20.71 18.00 20.79
CA ILE A 125 19.85 19.03 20.17
C ILE A 125 20.68 20.23 19.73
N GLY A 126 21.60 20.69 20.59
CA GLY A 126 22.51 21.77 20.25
C GLY A 126 23.40 21.42 19.06
N ASN A 127 23.89 20.18 18.95
CA ASN A 127 24.68 19.71 17.81
C ASN A 127 23.86 19.75 16.51
N ILE A 128 22.60 19.33 16.55
CA ILE A 128 21.69 19.38 15.40
C ILE A 128 21.47 20.83 14.95
N ASP A 129 21.14 21.73 15.87
CA ASP A 129 20.95 23.15 15.56
C ASP A 129 22.27 23.77 15.04
N PHE A 130 23.42 23.35 15.56
CA PHE A 130 24.74 23.82 15.10
C PHE A 130 25.05 23.36 13.67
N ASP A 131 24.74 22.10 13.34
CA ASP A 131 24.90 21.55 11.99
C ASP A 131 23.95 22.22 10.98
N GLU A 132 22.79 22.70 11.44
CA GLU A 132 21.85 23.53 10.68
C GLU A 132 22.24 25.02 10.65
N GLU A 133 23.43 25.38 11.16
CA GLU A 133 23.98 26.74 11.21
C GLU A 133 23.15 27.71 12.10
N ASN A 134 22.25 27.17 12.94
CA ASN A 134 21.46 27.89 13.92
C ASN A 134 22.26 28.13 15.22
N TYR A 135 23.43 28.76 15.12
CA TYR A 135 24.42 28.85 16.21
C TYR A 135 23.88 29.50 17.50
N GLN A 136 22.98 30.47 17.38
CA GLN A 136 22.34 31.10 18.54
C GLN A 136 21.51 30.08 19.33
N LYS A 137 20.66 29.33 18.64
CA LYS A 137 19.78 28.30 19.22
C LYS A 137 20.59 27.12 19.74
N ALA A 138 21.62 26.70 19.01
CA ALA A 138 22.58 25.70 19.47
C ALA A 138 23.20 26.10 20.82
N ASN A 139 23.64 27.36 20.92
CA ASN A 139 24.24 27.90 22.14
C ASN A 139 23.27 27.95 23.33
N GLU A 140 21.97 28.22 23.09
CA GLU A 140 20.95 28.13 24.14
C GLU A 140 20.85 26.72 24.70
N TYR A 141 20.86 25.69 23.85
CA TYR A 141 20.85 24.30 24.31
C TYR A 141 22.15 23.88 24.99
N TYR A 142 23.32 24.30 24.50
CA TYR A 142 24.57 24.03 25.19
C TYR A 142 24.64 24.69 26.58
N LYS A 143 24.04 25.88 26.74
CA LYS A 143 23.89 26.52 28.07
C LYS A 143 22.91 25.76 28.97
N LYS A 144 21.81 25.22 28.44
CA LYS A 144 20.91 24.33 29.21
C LYS A 144 21.64 23.05 29.64
N SER A 145 22.46 22.48 28.76
CA SER A 145 23.33 21.34 29.09
C SER A 145 24.29 21.69 30.22
N LEU A 146 25.00 22.82 30.11
CA LEU A 146 25.92 23.29 31.15
C LEU A 146 25.20 23.49 32.50
N HIS A 147 24.01 24.07 32.48
CA HIS A 147 23.22 24.27 33.69
C HIS A 147 22.86 22.93 34.37
N GLU A 148 22.38 21.94 33.62
CA GLU A 148 22.00 20.64 34.20
C GLU A 148 23.21 19.88 34.76
N ILE A 149 24.36 19.92 34.08
CA ILE A 149 25.55 19.19 34.52
C ILE A 149 26.23 19.83 35.73
N GLU A 150 26.16 21.16 35.88
CA GLU A 150 26.63 21.88 37.07
C GLU A 150 25.81 21.55 38.34
N LEU A 151 24.59 21.04 38.17
CA LEU A 151 23.71 20.63 39.27
C LEU A 151 23.89 19.16 39.68
N VAL A 152 24.75 18.40 39.00
CA VAL A 152 25.11 17.03 39.37
C VAL A 152 26.01 17.06 40.61
N LYS A 153 25.57 16.41 41.70
CA LYS A 153 26.27 16.45 42.99
C LYS A 153 27.51 15.55 43.01
N ASN A 154 27.42 14.37 42.41
CA ASN A 154 28.51 13.39 42.37
C ASN A 154 28.86 13.09 40.90
N PRO A 155 29.62 13.98 40.23
CA PRO A 155 29.95 13.79 38.83
C PRO A 155 30.95 12.64 38.67
N ASP A 156 30.55 11.62 37.89
CA ASP A 156 31.49 10.63 37.37
C ASP A 156 32.33 11.19 36.22
N ASP A 157 33.31 10.43 35.74
CA ASP A 157 34.21 10.86 34.65
C ASP A 157 33.43 11.28 33.38
N GLN A 158 32.29 10.64 33.16
CA GLN A 158 31.39 10.89 32.05
C GLN A 158 30.63 12.21 32.22
N ALA A 159 30.17 12.54 33.42
CA ALA A 159 29.59 13.82 33.77
C ALA A 159 30.63 14.95 33.64
N VAL A 160 31.85 14.75 34.16
CA VAL A 160 32.96 15.71 34.01
C VAL A 160 33.27 15.96 32.53
N TYR A 161 33.28 14.90 31.73
CA TYR A 161 33.47 15.02 30.29
C TYR A 161 32.36 15.84 29.61
N ASN A 162 31.09 15.57 29.92
CA ASN A 162 29.96 16.30 29.32
C ASN A 162 29.91 17.77 29.76
N HIS A 163 30.41 18.08 30.97
CA HIS A 163 30.65 19.45 31.39
C HIS A 163 31.66 20.14 30.47
N ARG A 164 32.83 19.52 30.25
CA ARG A 164 33.83 20.03 29.30
C ARG A 164 33.28 20.20 27.90
N ARG A 165 32.50 19.22 27.42
CA ARG A 165 31.86 19.25 26.09
C ARG A 165 30.86 20.40 25.96
N SER A 166 30.09 20.68 27.01
CA SER A 166 29.15 21.82 27.05
C SER A 166 29.89 23.14 26.89
N LEU A 167 30.98 23.34 27.64
CA LEU A 167 31.82 24.54 27.54
C LEU A 167 32.48 24.67 26.16
N TYR A 168 33.03 23.56 25.64
CA TYR A 168 33.63 23.51 24.29
C TYR A 168 32.61 23.91 23.21
N ASN A 169 31.41 23.35 23.26
CA ASN A 169 30.35 23.64 22.29
C ASN A 169 29.82 25.08 22.38
N ILE A 170 29.74 25.65 23.60
CA ILE A 170 29.45 27.09 23.78
C ILE A 170 30.55 27.94 23.15
N GLY A 171 31.82 27.59 23.39
CA GLY A 171 32.97 28.29 22.80
C GLY A 171 32.95 28.28 21.27
N ASN A 172 32.67 27.12 20.68
CA ASN A 172 32.49 27.00 19.23
C ASN A 172 31.32 27.83 18.72
N SER A 173 30.17 27.80 19.38
CA SER A 173 29.01 28.60 18.98
C SER A 173 29.35 30.10 18.98
N TYR A 174 30.06 30.57 20.01
CA TYR A 174 30.53 31.95 20.07
C TYR A 174 31.54 32.29 18.98
N HIS A 175 32.42 31.36 18.58
CA HIS A 175 33.33 31.59 17.45
C HIS A 175 32.56 31.92 16.16
N TYR A 176 31.57 31.11 15.79
CA TYR A 176 30.74 31.34 14.60
C TYR A 176 29.87 32.60 14.72
N LEU A 177 29.42 32.93 15.94
CA LEU A 177 28.72 34.19 16.24
C LEU A 177 29.66 35.41 16.33
N LYS A 178 30.98 35.25 16.09
CA LYS A 178 32.00 36.30 16.20
C LYS A 178 31.99 37.01 17.57
N ASN A 179 31.77 36.25 18.62
CA ASN A 179 31.72 36.75 20.00
C ASN A 179 33.05 36.47 20.73
N ASP A 180 33.58 37.47 21.43
CA ASP A 180 34.87 37.39 22.13
C ASP A 180 34.92 36.36 23.26
N SER A 181 33.75 35.90 23.73
CA SER A 181 33.64 34.85 24.74
C SER A 181 34.11 33.48 24.25
N ALA A 182 34.32 33.28 22.95
CA ALA A 182 34.73 32.00 22.38
C ALA A 182 35.99 31.42 23.07
N GLU A 183 37.08 32.21 23.14
CA GLU A 183 38.33 31.80 23.79
C GLU A 183 38.12 31.50 25.29
N ILE A 184 37.29 32.28 25.97
CA ILE A 184 37.02 32.13 27.41
C ILE A 184 36.42 30.74 27.69
N TYR A 185 35.39 30.36 26.94
CA TYR A 185 34.72 29.08 27.15
C TYR A 185 35.59 27.89 26.73
N LEU A 186 36.36 28.02 25.64
CA LEU A 186 37.33 27.00 25.23
C LEU A 186 38.43 26.80 26.29
N LYS A 187 38.96 27.89 26.87
CA LYS A 187 39.93 27.81 27.98
C LYS A 187 39.33 27.22 29.25
N LYS A 188 38.06 27.53 29.57
CA LYS A 188 37.35 26.88 30.69
C LYS A 188 37.26 25.37 30.47
N ALA A 189 36.97 24.91 29.25
CA ALA A 189 36.92 23.48 28.92
C ALA A 189 38.28 22.79 29.07
N LEU A 190 39.39 23.46 28.73
CA LEU A 190 40.76 22.96 28.93
C LEU A 190 41.18 22.93 30.41
N ALA A 191 40.72 23.89 31.21
CA ALA A 191 41.10 23.99 32.63
C ALA A 191 40.56 22.83 33.49
N ILE A 192 39.46 22.21 33.07
CA ILE A 192 38.89 21.04 33.75
C ILE A 192 39.73 19.81 33.39
N LYS A 193 40.50 19.30 34.36
CA LYS A 193 41.27 18.07 34.20
C LYS A 193 40.33 16.87 34.09
N ASN A 194 40.54 16.05 33.06
CA ASN A 194 39.82 14.80 32.88
C ASN A 194 40.81 13.73 32.37
N ASN A 195 40.97 12.66 33.15
CA ASN A 195 41.89 11.57 32.81
C ASN A 195 41.27 10.54 31.85
N TYR A 196 39.94 10.56 31.68
CA TYR A 196 39.18 9.60 30.90
C TYR A 196 39.21 9.88 29.39
N ASN A 197 39.29 11.16 28.99
CA ASN A 197 39.23 11.53 27.57
C ASN A 197 40.12 12.74 27.25
N LYS A 198 41.41 12.44 27.04
CA LYS A 198 42.44 13.43 26.66
C LYS A 198 42.29 13.92 25.22
N GLU A 199 41.55 13.20 24.38
CA GLU A 199 41.38 13.55 22.97
C GLU A 199 40.62 14.87 22.78
N LEU A 200 39.69 15.20 23.69
CA LEU A 200 38.96 16.47 23.68
C LEU A 200 39.90 17.69 23.69
N ASP A 201 41.09 17.59 24.28
CA ASP A 201 42.07 18.68 24.29
C ASP A 201 42.49 19.05 22.87
N HIS A 202 42.72 18.04 22.01
CA HIS A 202 43.11 18.25 20.62
C HIS A 202 42.04 19.01 19.83
N PHE A 203 40.76 18.68 20.06
CA PHE A 203 39.64 19.40 19.48
C PHE A 203 39.56 20.85 19.99
N ILE A 204 39.76 21.06 21.29
CA ILE A 204 39.74 22.41 21.87
C ILE A 204 40.90 23.26 21.30
N TYR A 205 42.11 22.70 21.16
CA TYR A 205 43.23 23.38 20.52
C TYR A 205 42.95 23.73 19.05
N ASN A 206 42.31 22.82 18.31
CA ASN A 206 41.86 23.11 16.94
C ASN A 206 40.80 24.23 16.89
N SER A 207 39.89 24.31 17.85
CA SER A 207 38.94 25.42 17.95
C SER A 207 39.61 26.74 18.35
N LEU A 208 40.56 26.71 19.29
CA LEU A 208 41.34 27.88 19.68
C LEU A 208 42.16 28.44 18.51
N SER A 209 42.75 27.57 17.69
CA SER A 209 43.50 28.03 16.52
C SER A 209 42.61 28.76 15.51
N GLN A 210 41.36 28.32 15.31
CA GLN A 210 40.39 29.03 14.49
C GLN A 210 39.97 30.37 15.09
N VAL A 211 39.81 30.46 16.41
CA VAL A 211 39.56 31.74 17.11
C VAL A 211 40.73 32.70 16.90
N TYR A 212 41.97 32.24 17.08
CA TYR A 212 43.17 33.06 16.84
C TYR A 212 43.31 33.47 15.37
N SER A 213 43.05 32.56 14.44
CA SER A 213 43.05 32.83 12.99
C SER A 213 42.01 33.89 12.62
N GLY A 214 40.80 33.83 13.20
CA GLY A 214 39.75 34.84 13.02
C GLY A 214 40.14 36.23 13.54
N ARG A 215 41.06 36.30 14.51
CA ARG A 215 41.68 37.53 15.01
C ARG A 215 42.95 37.93 14.26
N LYS A 216 43.30 37.20 13.19
CA LYS A 216 44.53 37.37 12.41
C LYS A 216 45.83 37.07 13.17
N GLU A 217 45.73 36.36 14.29
CA GLU A 217 46.87 35.88 15.08
C GLU A 217 47.40 34.56 14.47
N TYR A 218 47.78 34.58 13.19
CA TYR A 218 48.05 33.36 12.40
C TYR A 218 49.20 32.52 12.95
N GLN A 219 50.28 33.17 13.42
CA GLN A 219 51.41 32.44 14.03
C GLN A 219 50.99 31.72 15.31
N ARG A 220 50.22 32.39 16.18
CA ARG A 220 49.69 31.78 17.41
C ARG A 220 48.75 30.61 17.08
N ALA A 221 47.94 30.73 16.03
CA ALA A 221 47.10 29.63 15.56
C ALA A 221 47.95 28.41 15.12
N ILE A 222 49.03 28.65 14.35
CA ILE A 222 49.97 27.61 13.91
C ILE A 222 50.65 26.95 15.12
N ASP A 223 51.20 27.74 16.05
CA ASP A 223 51.89 27.23 17.23
C ASP A 223 50.95 26.36 18.08
N THR A 224 49.69 26.79 18.22
CA THR A 224 48.64 26.03 18.91
C THR A 224 48.40 24.67 18.24
N LEU A 225 48.36 24.60 16.92
CA LEU A 225 48.14 23.35 16.17
C LEU A 225 49.36 22.44 16.16
N LYS A 226 50.58 23.00 16.19
CA LYS A 226 51.83 22.22 16.22
C LYS A 226 51.96 21.38 17.48
N VAL A 227 51.53 21.89 18.63
CA VAL A 227 51.47 21.12 19.89
C VAL A 227 50.65 19.83 19.73
N VAL A 228 49.53 19.90 19.00
CA VAL A 228 48.67 18.74 18.74
C VAL A 228 49.33 17.77 17.76
N LEU A 229 50.05 18.28 16.75
CA LEU A 229 50.72 17.46 15.74
C LEU A 229 51.88 16.60 16.28
N GLU A 230 52.45 16.92 17.44
CA GLU A 230 53.44 16.05 18.10
C GLU A 230 52.87 14.65 18.37
N HIS A 231 51.56 14.53 18.50
CA HIS A 231 50.83 13.29 18.77
C HIS A 231 50.04 12.77 17.56
N LYS A 232 50.38 13.22 16.34
CA LYS A 232 49.58 12.97 15.10
C LYS A 232 49.20 11.52 14.83
N ASN A 233 50.04 10.56 15.25
CA ASN A 233 49.81 9.13 14.99
C ASN A 233 48.62 8.58 15.80
N ASN A 234 48.22 9.26 16.88
CA ASN A 234 47.12 8.88 17.75
C ASN A 234 45.87 9.74 17.52
N LEU A 235 45.87 10.61 16.50
CA LEU A 235 44.74 11.50 16.22
C LEU A 235 43.70 10.80 15.36
N ASP A 236 42.44 11.13 15.63
CA ASP A 236 41.35 10.86 14.70
C ASP A 236 41.66 11.45 13.32
N LYS A 237 41.37 10.69 12.26
CA LYS A 237 41.73 11.07 10.89
C LYS A 237 40.97 12.30 10.40
N ARG A 238 39.75 12.55 10.89
CA ARG A 238 38.99 13.76 10.55
C ARG A 238 39.62 14.97 11.22
N LEU A 239 39.87 14.86 12.52
CA LEU A 239 40.54 15.93 13.27
C LEU A 239 41.89 16.27 12.64
N LEU A 240 42.68 15.26 12.26
CA LEU A 240 43.95 15.48 11.57
C LEU A 240 43.76 16.19 10.21
N SER A 241 42.70 15.87 9.47
CA SER A 241 42.35 16.56 8.22
C SER A 241 42.03 18.04 8.47
N ASP A 242 41.24 18.34 9.51
CA ASP A 242 40.89 19.71 9.89
C ASP A 242 42.12 20.51 10.33
N ILE A 243 43.02 19.89 11.11
CA ILE A 243 44.27 20.51 11.54
C ILE A 243 45.15 20.84 10.32
N TYR A 244 45.28 19.94 9.35
CA TYR A 244 46.02 20.22 8.12
C TYR A 244 45.38 21.34 7.28
N TYR A 245 44.06 21.38 7.18
CA TYR A 245 43.36 22.48 6.53
C TYR A 245 43.66 23.82 7.23
N ASN A 246 43.48 23.88 8.55
CA ASN A 246 43.70 25.10 9.34
C ASN A 246 45.16 25.55 9.28
N LEU A 247 46.13 24.63 9.35
CA LEU A 247 47.54 24.96 9.14
C LEU A 247 47.80 25.53 7.75
N SER A 248 47.26 24.92 6.69
CA SER A 248 47.43 25.44 5.33
C SER A 248 46.87 26.85 5.20
N GLN A 249 45.67 27.12 5.72
CA GLN A 249 45.08 28.46 5.65
C GLN A 249 45.92 29.50 6.41
N ASN A 250 46.39 29.19 7.61
CA ASN A 250 47.22 30.12 8.38
C ASN A 250 48.58 30.38 7.70
N TYR A 251 49.23 29.35 7.13
CA TYR A 251 50.46 29.52 6.36
C TYR A 251 50.26 30.32 5.07
N LYS A 252 49.10 30.15 4.41
CA LYS A 252 48.71 30.98 3.26
C LYS A 252 48.62 32.46 3.64
N PHE A 253 48.03 32.79 4.79
CA PHE A 253 47.92 34.17 5.26
C PHE A 253 49.26 34.77 5.72
N LEU A 254 50.23 33.93 6.11
CA LEU A 254 51.61 34.35 6.38
C LEU A 254 52.50 34.35 5.13
N GLU A 255 51.95 34.06 3.95
CA GLU A 255 52.66 33.99 2.66
C GLU A 255 53.80 32.95 2.63
N ASP A 256 53.75 31.92 3.51
CA ASP A 256 54.66 30.78 3.46
C ASP A 256 54.14 29.72 2.48
N GLN A 257 54.53 29.89 1.22
CA GLN A 257 54.06 29.03 0.12
C GLN A 257 54.50 27.57 0.28
N SER A 258 55.65 27.32 0.89
CA SER A 258 56.18 25.96 1.08
C SER A 258 55.31 25.18 2.05
N GLN A 259 55.06 25.75 3.24
CA GLN A 259 54.24 25.12 4.26
C GLN A 259 52.77 25.05 3.86
N TYR A 260 52.25 26.09 3.20
CA TYR A 260 50.91 26.05 2.62
C TYR A 260 50.74 24.83 1.71
N SER A 261 51.65 24.64 0.76
CA SER A 261 51.58 23.55 -0.22
C SER A 261 51.63 22.18 0.47
N PHE A 262 52.56 22.02 1.42
CA PHE A 262 52.73 20.79 2.19
C PHE A 262 51.45 20.39 2.94
N TYR A 263 50.88 21.29 3.74
CA TYR A 263 49.69 20.99 4.53
C TYR A 263 48.43 20.87 3.67
N ASN A 264 48.33 21.63 2.59
CA ASN A 264 47.20 21.54 1.66
C ASN A 264 47.16 20.18 0.94
N GLU A 265 48.32 19.66 0.50
CA GLU A 265 48.40 18.32 -0.09
C GLU A 265 48.01 17.22 0.92
N ALA A 266 48.52 17.34 2.15
CA ALA A 266 48.18 16.42 3.24
C ALA A 266 46.67 16.42 3.56
N TYR A 267 46.03 17.59 3.56
CA TYR A 267 44.59 17.75 3.71
C TYR A 267 43.81 17.08 2.58
N ILE A 268 44.13 17.38 1.30
CA ILE A 268 43.41 16.82 0.14
C ILE A 268 43.46 15.30 0.14
N LYS A 269 44.62 14.71 0.45
CA LYS A 269 44.79 13.26 0.53
C LYS A 269 43.91 12.62 1.59
N LEU A 270 43.75 13.28 2.74
CA LEU A 270 43.02 12.75 3.89
C LEU A 270 41.49 12.96 3.79
N ASP A 271 41.06 14.12 3.27
CA ASP A 271 39.64 14.45 3.04
C ASP A 271 38.97 13.46 2.09
N LYS A 272 39.64 13.13 0.97
CA LYS A 272 39.12 12.14 -0.01
C LYS A 272 38.84 10.78 0.64
N SER A 273 39.79 10.26 1.41
CA SER A 273 39.65 8.96 2.08
C SER A 273 38.56 8.95 3.15
N THR A 274 38.33 10.09 3.80
CA THR A 274 37.33 10.23 4.87
C THR A 274 35.91 10.25 4.31
N LYS A 275 35.66 11.01 3.23
CA LYS A 275 34.35 11.11 2.59
C LYS A 275 33.84 9.78 2.04
N GLU A 276 34.71 8.96 1.46
CA GLU A 276 34.34 7.64 0.94
C GLU A 276 33.83 6.71 2.06
N LYS A 277 34.47 6.74 3.22
CA LYS A 277 34.06 5.94 4.39
C LYS A 277 32.74 6.42 4.99
N GLU A 278 32.51 7.72 5.03
CA GLU A 278 31.24 8.29 5.50
C GLU A 278 30.06 7.87 4.65
N MET A 279 30.23 7.92 3.33
CA MET A 279 29.17 7.56 2.39
C MET A 279 28.77 6.09 2.52
N GLN A 280 29.75 5.20 2.76
CA GLN A 280 29.50 3.78 3.06
C GLN A 280 28.75 3.59 4.38
N ALA A 281 29.13 4.34 5.42
CA ALA A 281 28.49 4.33 6.72
C ALA A 281 27.01 4.77 6.66
N ILE A 282 26.73 5.87 5.96
CA ILE A 282 25.37 6.38 5.75
C ILE A 282 24.52 5.36 5.00
N SER A 283 25.02 4.82 3.87
CA SER A 283 24.31 3.79 3.10
C SER A 283 23.94 2.60 4.01
N SER A 284 24.89 2.16 4.83
CA SER A 284 24.68 1.00 5.68
C SER A 284 23.66 1.23 6.80
N ALA A 285 23.63 2.43 7.38
CA ALA A 285 22.64 2.78 8.40
C ALA A 285 21.22 2.88 7.81
N ILE A 286 21.09 3.42 6.58
CA ILE A 286 19.83 3.43 5.84
C ILE A 286 19.36 2.00 5.54
N ASP A 287 20.28 1.12 5.14
CA ASP A 287 19.95 -0.29 4.84
C ASP A 287 19.47 -1.07 6.07
N ALA A 288 20.11 -0.83 7.22
CA ALA A 288 19.70 -1.47 8.49
C ALA A 288 18.26 -1.09 8.85
N GLU A 289 17.87 0.18 8.63
CA GLU A 289 16.53 0.70 8.91
C GLU A 289 15.49 0.21 7.88
N GLN A 290 15.86 0.12 6.60
CA GLN A 290 14.98 -0.43 5.56
C GLN A 290 14.58 -1.89 5.81
N LYS A 291 15.36 -2.65 6.57
CA LYS A 291 15.05 -4.03 6.89
C LYS A 291 13.77 -4.14 7.73
N ASP A 292 13.62 -3.27 8.72
CA ASP A 292 12.44 -3.25 9.61
C ASP A 292 11.20 -2.72 8.86
N TYR A 293 11.37 -1.73 7.98
CA TYR A 293 10.29 -1.27 7.10
C TYR A 293 9.88 -2.32 6.07
N LYS A 294 10.82 -3.10 5.51
CA LYS A 294 10.49 -4.19 4.56
C LYS A 294 9.69 -5.29 5.23
N GLU A 295 9.95 -5.62 6.50
CA GLU A 295 9.16 -6.60 7.25
C GLU A 295 7.75 -6.07 7.55
N ALA A 296 7.60 -4.80 7.96
CA ALA A 296 6.30 -4.18 8.18
C ALA A 296 5.48 -3.99 6.89
N ILE A 297 6.13 -3.61 5.78
CA ILE A 297 5.50 -3.47 4.46
C ILE A 297 5.14 -4.84 3.88
N SER A 298 5.96 -5.88 4.07
CA SER A 298 5.66 -7.26 3.65
C SER A 298 4.32 -7.76 4.21
N TYR A 299 4.02 -7.45 5.47
CA TYR A 299 2.72 -7.73 6.08
C TYR A 299 1.57 -6.91 5.47
N ALA A 300 1.79 -5.63 5.20
CA ALA A 300 0.78 -4.75 4.59
C ALA A 300 0.53 -5.04 3.10
N ASP A 301 1.54 -5.48 2.34
CA ASP A 301 1.50 -5.63 0.89
C ASP A 301 0.86 -6.97 0.45
N SER A 302 0.96 -8.01 1.29
CA SER A 302 0.22 -9.27 1.10
C SER A 302 -1.30 -9.02 1.03
N SER A 303 -1.82 -8.11 1.87
CA SER A 303 -3.25 -7.74 1.89
C SER A 303 -3.71 -7.06 0.59
N LYS A 304 -2.86 -6.22 -0.03
CA LYS A 304 -3.19 -5.50 -1.27
C LYS A 304 -3.17 -6.42 -2.49
N LYS A 305 -2.24 -7.39 -2.55
CA LYS A 305 -2.18 -8.37 -3.65
C LYS A 305 -3.42 -9.26 -3.69
N SER A 306 -3.92 -9.69 -2.53
CA SER A 306 -5.16 -10.48 -2.46
C SER A 306 -6.38 -9.71 -2.97
N VAL A 307 -6.51 -8.41 -2.67
CA VAL A 307 -7.61 -7.57 -3.15
C VAL A 307 -7.59 -7.41 -4.68
N VAL A 308 -6.41 -7.21 -5.28
CA VAL A 308 -6.28 -7.09 -6.74
C VAL A 308 -6.67 -8.39 -7.44
N VAL A 309 -6.23 -9.55 -6.92
CA VAL A 309 -6.60 -10.85 -7.49
C VAL A 309 -8.11 -11.09 -7.42
N ILE A 310 -8.75 -10.76 -6.29
CA ILE A 310 -10.20 -10.86 -6.13
C ILE A 310 -10.93 -9.94 -7.14
N ALA A 311 -10.44 -8.71 -7.33
CA ALA A 311 -11.01 -7.77 -8.29
C ALA A 311 -10.89 -8.27 -9.74
N ILE A 312 -9.77 -8.89 -10.11
CA ILE A 312 -9.58 -9.49 -11.45
C ILE A 312 -10.54 -10.67 -11.65
N ILE A 313 -10.64 -11.57 -10.68
CA ILE A 313 -11.56 -12.73 -10.74
C ILE A 313 -13.00 -12.24 -10.87
N PHE A 314 -13.40 -11.24 -10.10
CA PHE A 314 -14.72 -10.64 -10.17
C PHE A 314 -14.98 -9.96 -11.53
N GLY A 315 -13.99 -9.24 -12.06
CA GLY A 315 -14.06 -8.63 -13.39
C GLY A 315 -14.23 -9.67 -14.51
N LEU A 316 -13.48 -10.78 -14.46
CA LEU A 316 -13.60 -11.89 -15.41
C LEU A 316 -14.97 -12.56 -15.32
N PHE A 317 -15.50 -12.74 -14.10
CA PHE A 317 -16.85 -13.28 -13.89
C PHE A 317 -17.93 -12.36 -14.49
N LEU A 318 -17.85 -11.05 -14.26
CA LEU A 318 -18.78 -10.08 -14.85
C LEU A 318 -18.69 -10.07 -16.38
N ALA A 319 -17.49 -10.11 -16.95
CA ALA A 319 -17.30 -10.18 -18.39
C ALA A 319 -17.94 -11.45 -18.98
N GLY A 320 -17.72 -12.60 -18.34
CA GLY A 320 -18.34 -13.87 -18.72
C GLY A 320 -19.87 -13.82 -18.66
N ALA A 321 -20.44 -13.23 -17.60
CA ALA A 321 -21.88 -13.04 -17.46
C ALA A 321 -22.46 -12.16 -18.57
N ILE A 322 -21.79 -11.05 -18.91
CA ILE A 322 -22.19 -10.16 -20.01
C ILE A 322 -22.17 -10.90 -21.34
N ILE A 323 -21.09 -11.63 -21.64
CA ILE A 323 -20.96 -12.43 -22.87
C ILE A 323 -22.09 -13.47 -22.97
N TYR A 324 -22.40 -14.15 -21.86
CA TYR A 324 -23.49 -15.12 -21.81
C TYR A 324 -24.86 -14.48 -22.09
N LEU A 325 -25.15 -13.31 -21.49
CA LEU A 325 -26.39 -12.58 -21.73
C LEU A 325 -26.52 -12.13 -23.19
N LEU A 326 -25.43 -11.65 -23.81
CA LEU A 326 -25.41 -11.27 -25.23
C LEU A 326 -25.63 -12.48 -26.15
N TYR A 327 -24.97 -13.61 -25.86
CA TYR A 327 -25.15 -14.85 -26.59
C TYR A 327 -26.59 -15.36 -26.51
N ARG A 328 -27.18 -15.37 -25.30
CA ARG A 328 -28.57 -15.77 -25.07
C ARG A 328 -29.53 -14.89 -25.85
N ARG A 329 -29.35 -13.56 -25.84
CA ARG A 329 -30.17 -12.61 -26.62
C ARG A 329 -30.07 -12.88 -28.12
N LYS A 330 -28.87 -13.14 -28.64
CA LYS A 330 -28.67 -13.45 -30.07
C LYS A 330 -29.38 -14.76 -30.46
N LYS A 331 -29.35 -15.78 -29.58
CA LYS A 331 -30.06 -17.04 -29.80
C LYS A 331 -31.57 -16.84 -29.80
N GLU A 332 -32.11 -16.12 -28.82
CA GLU A 332 -33.55 -15.80 -28.72
C GLU A 332 -34.04 -15.07 -29.99
N ARG A 333 -33.27 -14.10 -30.50
CA ARG A 333 -33.58 -13.38 -31.74
C ARG A 333 -33.61 -14.29 -32.97
N LYS A 334 -32.64 -15.18 -33.14
CA LYS A 334 -32.64 -16.15 -34.26
C LYS A 334 -33.86 -17.06 -34.25
N VAL A 335 -34.29 -17.51 -33.06
CA VAL A 335 -35.50 -18.34 -32.94
C VAL A 335 -36.73 -17.53 -33.33
N PHE A 336 -36.83 -16.26 -32.91
CA PHE A 336 -37.90 -15.35 -33.34
C PHE A 336 -37.93 -15.16 -34.86
N GLU A 337 -36.79 -14.84 -35.48
CA GLU A 337 -36.67 -14.66 -36.94
C GLU A 337 -37.15 -15.91 -37.71
N ASN A 338 -36.77 -17.12 -37.25
CA ASN A 338 -37.23 -18.38 -37.84
C ASN A 338 -38.75 -18.60 -37.70
N ILE A 339 -39.37 -18.14 -36.61
CA ILE A 339 -40.82 -18.24 -36.42
C ILE A 339 -41.53 -17.32 -37.42
N ILE A 340 -41.07 -16.07 -37.53
CA ILE A 340 -41.66 -15.09 -38.45
C ILE A 340 -41.50 -15.55 -39.90
N SER A 341 -40.30 -15.97 -40.31
CA SER A 341 -40.07 -16.45 -41.68
C SER A 341 -40.99 -17.63 -42.04
N LYS A 342 -41.28 -18.51 -41.08
CA LYS A 342 -42.21 -19.63 -41.27
C LYS A 342 -43.67 -19.17 -41.36
N LEU A 343 -44.08 -18.21 -40.53
CA LEU A 343 -45.44 -17.65 -40.58
C LEU A 343 -45.69 -16.88 -41.89
N GLU A 344 -44.66 -16.21 -42.42
CA GLU A 344 -44.72 -15.52 -43.72
C GLU A 344 -44.74 -16.50 -44.90
N SER A 345 -43.94 -17.58 -44.87
CA SER A 345 -43.99 -18.62 -45.92
C SER A 345 -45.32 -19.35 -45.95
N ASP A 346 -45.89 -19.69 -44.80
CA ASP A 346 -47.18 -20.39 -44.69
C ASP A 346 -48.35 -19.50 -45.18
N ASN A 347 -48.23 -18.17 -45.02
CA ASN A 347 -49.18 -17.21 -45.57
C ASN A 347 -49.00 -17.01 -47.09
N ALA A 348 -47.76 -17.07 -47.60
CA ALA A 348 -47.46 -16.96 -49.03
C ALA A 348 -47.89 -18.21 -49.82
N GLU A 349 -47.76 -19.41 -49.26
CA GLU A 349 -48.25 -20.66 -49.88
C GLU A 349 -49.78 -20.72 -49.96
N LYS A 350 -50.53 -20.14 -49.01
CA LYS A 350 -52.00 -20.04 -49.08
C LYS A 350 -52.52 -19.20 -50.26
N SER A 351 -51.66 -18.41 -50.92
CA SER A 351 -52.01 -17.59 -52.09
C SER A 351 -51.74 -18.28 -53.44
N ARG A 352 -51.23 -19.53 -53.47
CA ARG A 352 -51.02 -20.30 -54.71
C ARG A 352 -51.92 -21.56 -54.67
N LEU A 353 -52.57 -21.88 -55.80
CA LEU A 353 -53.42 -23.08 -55.92
C LEU A 353 -52.62 -24.36 -55.59
N PRO A 354 -53.26 -25.41 -55.01
CA PRO A 354 -52.53 -26.53 -54.43
C PRO A 354 -52.03 -27.52 -55.49
N GLU A 355 -50.72 -27.73 -55.54
CA GLU A 355 -50.09 -28.88 -56.15
C GLU A 355 -50.03 -30.02 -55.11
N SER A 356 -50.34 -31.23 -55.54
CA SER A 356 -50.57 -32.42 -54.72
C SER A 356 -49.36 -32.78 -53.84
N LEU A 357 -49.60 -32.89 -52.53
CA LEU A 357 -48.63 -33.46 -51.58
C LEU A 357 -48.88 -34.96 -51.42
N GLU A 358 -48.07 -35.78 -52.10
CA GLU A 358 -47.85 -37.17 -51.70
C GLU A 358 -47.00 -37.20 -50.42
N LYS A 359 -47.57 -37.70 -49.31
CA LYS A 359 -46.80 -38.21 -48.17
C LYS A 359 -47.39 -39.55 -47.73
N THR A 360 -46.47 -40.47 -47.47
CA THR A 360 -46.64 -41.89 -47.15
C THR A 360 -47.61 -42.16 -45.99
N PRO A 361 -48.56 -43.12 -46.11
CA PRO A 361 -49.51 -43.43 -45.05
C PRO A 361 -48.84 -44.20 -43.89
N LYS A 362 -49.09 -43.76 -42.65
CA LYS A 362 -49.02 -44.64 -41.46
C LYS A 362 -50.25 -45.55 -41.46
N GLU A 363 -50.10 -46.79 -40.96
CA GLU A 363 -51.14 -47.82 -40.93
C GLU A 363 -52.49 -47.28 -40.40
N VAL A 364 -53.51 -47.39 -41.26
CA VAL A 364 -54.88 -46.89 -41.05
C VAL A 364 -55.71 -48.01 -40.43
N THR A 365 -56.41 -47.73 -39.31
CA THR A 365 -57.28 -48.72 -38.64
C THR A 365 -58.75 -48.60 -39.04
N LEU A 366 -59.14 -47.54 -39.77
CA LEU A 366 -60.52 -47.26 -40.17
C LEU A 366 -60.64 -47.01 -41.69
N GLN A 367 -61.44 -47.82 -42.39
CA GLN A 367 -61.72 -47.63 -43.83
C GLN A 367 -62.74 -46.50 -44.03
N ILE A 368 -62.25 -45.26 -44.16
CA ILE A 368 -63.07 -44.10 -44.49
C ILE A 368 -63.21 -44.01 -46.03
N PRO A 369 -64.42 -43.91 -46.59
CA PRO A 369 -64.58 -43.71 -48.04
C PRO A 369 -63.90 -42.43 -48.52
N ASN A 370 -63.13 -42.50 -49.61
CA ASN A 370 -62.35 -41.37 -50.14
C ASN A 370 -63.19 -40.09 -50.36
N SER A 371 -64.48 -40.21 -50.71
CA SER A 371 -65.39 -39.07 -50.88
C SER A 371 -65.71 -38.34 -49.56
N VAL A 372 -65.81 -39.08 -48.45
CA VAL A 372 -66.04 -38.52 -47.10
C VAL A 372 -64.77 -37.92 -46.53
N GLU A 373 -63.62 -38.52 -46.85
CA GLU A 373 -62.30 -38.02 -46.47
C GLU A 373 -61.99 -36.66 -47.11
N GLN A 374 -62.24 -36.51 -48.41
CA GLN A 374 -62.05 -35.24 -49.12
C GLN A 374 -63.00 -34.14 -48.65
N ASP A 375 -64.29 -34.44 -48.48
CA ASP A 375 -65.28 -33.49 -47.92
C ASP A 375 -64.88 -33.02 -46.51
N LEU A 376 -64.35 -33.93 -45.68
CA LEU A 376 -63.88 -33.59 -44.33
C LEU A 376 -62.62 -32.71 -44.35
N LEU A 377 -61.71 -32.92 -45.30
CA LEU A 377 -60.53 -32.06 -45.49
C LEU A 377 -60.91 -30.64 -45.91
N ASP A 378 -61.85 -30.48 -46.84
CA ASP A 378 -62.35 -29.17 -47.27
C ASP A 378 -63.03 -28.43 -46.11
N LYS A 379 -63.83 -29.15 -45.32
CA LYS A 379 -64.46 -28.63 -44.11
C LYS A 379 -63.44 -28.24 -43.04
N LEU A 380 -62.38 -29.03 -42.85
CA LEU A 380 -61.27 -28.72 -41.95
C LEU A 380 -60.51 -27.47 -42.39
N LYS A 381 -60.26 -27.31 -43.70
CA LYS A 381 -59.62 -26.12 -44.25
C LYS A 381 -60.45 -24.86 -43.97
N LYS A 382 -61.76 -24.91 -44.25
CA LYS A 382 -62.68 -23.80 -43.92
C LYS A 382 -62.73 -23.51 -42.41
N PHE A 383 -62.59 -24.54 -41.58
CA PHE A 383 -62.50 -24.35 -40.13
C PHE A 383 -61.21 -23.63 -39.72
N GLU A 384 -60.05 -24.01 -40.26
CA GLU A 384 -58.77 -23.33 -40.04
C GLU A 384 -58.81 -21.85 -40.46
N GLU A 385 -59.58 -21.50 -41.49
CA GLU A 385 -59.77 -20.11 -41.96
C GLU A 385 -60.79 -19.32 -41.11
N SER A 386 -61.66 -19.99 -40.36
CA SER A 386 -62.80 -19.36 -39.66
C SER A 386 -62.49 -18.81 -38.26
N GLU A 387 -61.24 -18.88 -37.81
CA GLU A 387 -60.78 -18.54 -36.45
C GLU A 387 -61.52 -19.27 -35.29
N LYS A 388 -62.48 -20.15 -35.57
CA LYS A 388 -63.30 -20.86 -34.56
C LYS A 388 -62.48 -21.75 -33.62
N PHE A 389 -61.23 -22.05 -33.96
CA PHE A 389 -60.28 -22.74 -33.09
C PHE A 389 -59.92 -21.94 -31.83
N THR A 390 -60.16 -20.62 -31.80
CA THR A 390 -59.98 -19.75 -30.62
C THR A 390 -61.04 -19.95 -29.55
N ASN A 391 -62.10 -20.73 -29.78
CA ASN A 391 -63.11 -21.00 -28.75
C ASN A 391 -62.52 -21.91 -27.63
N PRO A 392 -62.45 -21.45 -26.36
CA PRO A 392 -61.88 -22.24 -25.27
C PRO A 392 -62.69 -23.51 -24.92
N LYS A 393 -63.96 -23.57 -25.33
CA LYS A 393 -64.84 -24.73 -25.13
C LYS A 393 -64.79 -25.74 -26.30
N LEU A 394 -63.91 -25.53 -27.28
CA LEU A 394 -63.78 -26.43 -28.43
C LEU A 394 -63.24 -27.80 -28.00
N THR A 395 -64.03 -28.83 -28.25
CA THR A 395 -63.66 -30.24 -28.09
C THR A 395 -63.75 -30.97 -29.43
N ILE A 396 -63.09 -32.12 -29.56
CA ILE A 396 -63.19 -32.95 -30.77
C ILE A 396 -64.64 -33.33 -31.09
N SER A 397 -65.45 -33.60 -30.07
CA SER A 397 -66.88 -33.89 -30.20
C SER A 397 -67.66 -32.70 -30.75
N SER A 398 -67.37 -31.49 -30.25
CA SER A 398 -68.02 -30.28 -30.74
C SER A 398 -67.64 -29.95 -32.19
N LEU A 399 -66.38 -30.20 -32.59
CA LEU A 399 -65.94 -29.98 -33.96
C LEU A 399 -66.51 -31.04 -34.90
N ALA A 400 -66.52 -32.30 -34.50
CA ALA A 400 -67.12 -33.39 -35.29
C ALA A 400 -68.58 -33.11 -35.62
N LEU A 401 -69.34 -32.62 -34.63
CA LEU A 401 -70.73 -32.19 -34.83
C LEU A 401 -70.84 -31.02 -35.82
N GLN A 402 -69.99 -29.99 -35.69
CA GLN A 402 -69.98 -28.84 -36.60
C GLN A 402 -69.65 -29.23 -38.05
N LEU A 403 -68.75 -30.20 -38.25
CA LEU A 403 -68.35 -30.70 -39.57
C LEU A 403 -69.28 -31.82 -40.09
N LYS A 404 -70.33 -32.18 -39.33
CA LYS A 404 -71.27 -33.27 -39.62
C LYS A 404 -70.57 -34.63 -39.84
N THR A 405 -69.66 -34.97 -38.93
CA THR A 405 -68.92 -36.25 -38.91
C THR A 405 -68.90 -36.85 -37.48
N ASN A 406 -68.26 -38.00 -37.31
CA ASN A 406 -68.01 -38.59 -35.99
C ASN A 406 -66.57 -38.29 -35.50
N THR A 407 -66.36 -38.40 -34.18
CA THR A 407 -65.06 -38.09 -33.55
C THR A 407 -63.93 -38.98 -34.02
N SER A 408 -64.21 -40.24 -34.33
CA SER A 408 -63.21 -41.21 -34.81
C SER A 408 -62.70 -40.81 -36.20
N TYR A 409 -63.59 -40.46 -37.12
CA TYR A 409 -63.24 -40.02 -38.48
C TYR A 409 -62.45 -38.71 -38.44
N LEU A 410 -62.87 -37.76 -37.62
CA LEU A 410 -62.15 -36.50 -37.45
C LEU A 410 -60.76 -36.71 -36.84
N SER A 411 -60.64 -37.53 -35.80
CA SER A 411 -59.33 -37.82 -35.21
C SER A 411 -58.40 -38.54 -36.18
N GLU A 412 -58.93 -39.49 -36.94
CA GLU A 412 -58.17 -40.24 -37.94
C GLU A 412 -57.68 -39.32 -39.06
N VAL A 413 -58.53 -38.44 -39.59
CA VAL A 413 -58.14 -37.49 -40.63
C VAL A 413 -57.12 -36.47 -40.12
N ILE A 414 -57.27 -35.95 -38.90
CA ILE A 414 -56.26 -35.04 -38.32
C ILE A 414 -54.93 -35.78 -38.11
N ASN A 415 -54.97 -37.00 -37.56
CA ASN A 415 -53.76 -37.80 -37.36
C ASN A 415 -53.08 -38.12 -38.71
N LYS A 416 -53.85 -38.52 -39.73
CA LYS A 416 -53.37 -38.91 -41.05
C LYS A 416 -52.75 -37.74 -41.82
N TYR A 417 -53.43 -36.60 -41.89
CA TYR A 417 -52.99 -35.48 -42.74
C TYR A 417 -52.20 -34.40 -42.01
N LYS A 418 -52.41 -34.22 -40.71
CA LYS A 418 -51.68 -33.23 -39.90
C LYS A 418 -50.61 -33.88 -39.03
N GLY A 419 -50.61 -35.22 -38.89
CA GLY A 419 -49.61 -35.97 -38.12
C GLY A 419 -49.70 -35.78 -36.61
N LYS A 420 -50.85 -35.30 -36.10
CA LYS A 420 -51.01 -34.77 -34.74
C LYS A 420 -52.34 -35.21 -34.13
N ASN A 421 -52.36 -35.38 -32.82
CA ASN A 421 -53.63 -35.51 -32.11
C ASN A 421 -54.39 -34.17 -32.11
N PHE A 422 -55.69 -34.22 -31.85
CA PHE A 422 -56.58 -33.05 -31.87
C PHE A 422 -56.08 -31.89 -31.00
N ASN A 423 -55.62 -32.16 -29.77
CA ASN A 423 -55.18 -31.12 -28.84
C ASN A 423 -53.91 -30.41 -29.36
N THR A 424 -52.92 -31.17 -29.84
CA THR A 424 -51.70 -30.60 -30.44
C THR A 424 -52.04 -29.77 -31.67
N TYR A 425 -52.91 -30.30 -32.54
CA TYR A 425 -53.36 -29.60 -33.75
C TYR A 425 -54.02 -28.25 -33.44
N ILE A 426 -55.02 -28.23 -32.55
CA ILE A 426 -55.70 -26.98 -32.16
C ILE A 426 -54.73 -26.01 -31.48
N ASN A 427 -53.85 -26.50 -30.59
CA ASN A 427 -52.88 -25.65 -29.90
C ASN A 427 -51.91 -24.97 -30.87
N GLU A 428 -51.44 -25.66 -31.91
CA GLU A 428 -50.59 -25.04 -32.93
C GLU A 428 -51.31 -23.95 -33.73
N LEU A 429 -52.58 -24.17 -34.09
CA LEU A 429 -53.38 -23.13 -34.75
C LEU A 429 -53.52 -21.88 -33.87
N ARG A 430 -53.80 -22.09 -32.57
CA ARG A 430 -53.91 -20.99 -31.59
C ARG A 430 -52.60 -20.24 -31.39
N ILE A 431 -51.47 -20.94 -31.31
CA ILE A 431 -50.15 -20.31 -31.19
C ILE A 431 -49.78 -19.57 -32.48
N ALA A 432 -50.01 -20.15 -33.65
CA ALA A 432 -49.77 -19.47 -34.92
C ALA A 432 -50.60 -18.19 -35.05
N TYR A 433 -51.89 -18.26 -34.69
CA TYR A 433 -52.80 -17.11 -34.67
C TYR A 433 -52.30 -15.98 -33.80
N ILE A 434 -51.96 -16.25 -32.54
CA ILE A 434 -51.53 -15.19 -31.63
C ILE A 434 -50.16 -14.62 -32.00
N CYS A 435 -49.24 -15.45 -32.53
CA CYS A 435 -47.96 -14.97 -33.07
C CYS A 435 -48.18 -14.01 -34.24
N GLN A 436 -49.10 -14.34 -35.16
CA GLN A 436 -49.48 -13.44 -36.26
C GLN A 436 -50.11 -12.15 -35.75
N LYS A 437 -51.00 -12.20 -34.76
CA LYS A 437 -51.60 -10.99 -34.17
C LYS A 437 -50.55 -10.09 -33.51
N ILE A 438 -49.66 -10.66 -32.70
CA ILE A 438 -48.56 -9.91 -32.04
C ILE A 438 -47.60 -9.30 -33.07
N TYR A 439 -47.34 -10.01 -34.17
CA TYR A 439 -46.45 -9.52 -35.23
C TYR A 439 -47.14 -8.49 -36.14
N ASN A 440 -48.40 -8.65 -36.51
CA ASN A 440 -49.04 -7.76 -37.48
C ASN A 440 -49.69 -6.53 -36.84
N HIS A 441 -50.01 -6.58 -35.54
CA HIS A 441 -50.73 -5.52 -34.85
C HIS A 441 -50.01 -5.08 -33.57
N LYS A 442 -49.48 -3.85 -33.57
CA LYS A 442 -48.67 -3.29 -32.48
C LYS A 442 -49.41 -3.22 -31.14
N GLU A 443 -50.73 -3.07 -31.15
CA GLU A 443 -51.56 -3.08 -29.93
C GLU A 443 -51.43 -4.39 -29.13
N TYR A 444 -51.31 -5.53 -29.82
CA TYR A 444 -51.17 -6.84 -29.20
C TYR A 444 -49.84 -7.03 -28.47
N GLN A 445 -48.84 -6.19 -28.73
CA GLN A 445 -47.55 -6.20 -28.02
C GLN A 445 -47.65 -5.59 -26.62
N ASN A 446 -48.67 -4.78 -26.36
CA ASN A 446 -48.87 -4.09 -25.08
C ASN A 446 -49.86 -4.83 -24.16
N TYR A 447 -50.54 -5.87 -24.65
CA TYR A 447 -51.47 -6.64 -23.84
C TYR A 447 -50.77 -7.56 -22.84
N LYS A 448 -51.43 -7.80 -21.70
CA LYS A 448 -50.96 -8.77 -20.70
C LYS A 448 -51.00 -10.17 -21.30
N ILE A 449 -50.04 -11.02 -20.94
CA ILE A 449 -49.99 -12.41 -21.43
C ILE A 449 -51.28 -13.19 -21.11
N SER A 450 -51.96 -12.86 -20.00
CA SER A 450 -53.26 -13.44 -19.66
C SER A 450 -54.35 -13.12 -20.69
N TYR A 451 -54.35 -11.90 -21.23
CA TYR A 451 -55.28 -11.48 -22.27
C TYR A 451 -54.98 -12.19 -23.59
N LEU A 452 -53.69 -12.27 -23.97
CA LEU A 452 -53.27 -12.99 -25.18
C LEU A 452 -53.62 -14.49 -25.12
N ALA A 453 -53.54 -15.09 -23.94
CA ALA A 453 -53.96 -16.47 -23.71
C ALA A 453 -55.47 -16.65 -23.93
N GLU A 454 -56.28 -15.74 -23.39
CA GLU A 454 -57.74 -15.75 -23.56
C GLU A 454 -58.14 -15.54 -25.02
N GLU A 455 -57.54 -14.56 -25.69
CA GLU A 455 -57.77 -14.23 -27.10
C GLU A 455 -57.58 -15.43 -28.04
N CYS A 456 -56.53 -16.22 -27.82
CA CYS A 456 -56.27 -17.42 -28.63
C CYS A 456 -56.92 -18.69 -28.07
N GLY A 457 -57.78 -18.61 -27.05
CA GLY A 457 -58.62 -19.73 -26.61
C GLY A 457 -58.02 -20.65 -25.56
N PHE A 458 -57.01 -20.22 -24.81
CA PHE A 458 -56.49 -20.97 -23.67
C PHE A 458 -57.23 -20.62 -22.38
N ALA A 459 -57.56 -21.64 -21.59
CA ALA A 459 -58.27 -21.48 -20.31
C ALA A 459 -57.40 -20.87 -19.19
N SER A 460 -56.07 -20.88 -19.33
CA SER A 460 -55.17 -20.26 -18.35
C SER A 460 -53.87 -19.77 -18.98
N HIS A 461 -53.34 -18.70 -18.40
CA HIS A 461 -52.02 -18.15 -18.70
C HIS A 461 -50.90 -19.20 -18.63
N SER A 462 -50.91 -20.07 -17.61
CA SER A 462 -49.85 -21.06 -17.40
C SER A 462 -49.83 -22.14 -18.48
N SER A 463 -51.02 -22.60 -18.90
CA SER A 463 -51.16 -23.55 -20.01
C SER A 463 -50.68 -22.92 -21.32
N PHE A 464 -51.11 -21.69 -21.60
CA PHE A 464 -50.66 -20.92 -22.76
C PHE A 464 -49.13 -20.76 -22.79
N ALA A 465 -48.53 -20.25 -21.72
CA ALA A 465 -47.09 -19.98 -21.68
C ALA A 465 -46.24 -21.25 -21.88
N THR A 466 -46.70 -22.38 -21.33
CA THR A 466 -46.05 -23.69 -21.51
C THR A 466 -46.15 -24.18 -22.94
N VAL A 467 -47.36 -24.17 -23.51
CA VAL A 467 -47.63 -24.62 -24.89
C VAL A 467 -46.94 -23.71 -25.90
N PHE A 468 -46.99 -22.39 -25.72
CA PHE A 468 -46.29 -21.40 -26.53
C PHE A 468 -44.80 -21.69 -26.56
N ARG A 469 -44.16 -21.89 -25.39
CA ARG A 469 -42.72 -22.20 -25.32
C ARG A 469 -42.37 -23.54 -25.95
N ASN A 470 -43.20 -24.55 -25.77
CA ASN A 470 -42.98 -25.87 -26.36
C ASN A 470 -43.07 -25.84 -27.90
N ILE A 471 -43.98 -25.03 -28.46
CA ILE A 471 -44.17 -24.90 -29.90
C ILE A 471 -43.15 -23.97 -30.55
N THR A 472 -42.85 -22.82 -29.91
CA THR A 472 -42.01 -21.77 -30.49
C THR A 472 -40.55 -21.82 -30.04
N GLY A 473 -40.23 -22.52 -28.96
CA GLY A 473 -38.90 -22.56 -28.36
C GLY A 473 -38.53 -21.35 -27.47
N ILE A 474 -39.37 -20.30 -27.43
CA ILE A 474 -39.18 -19.09 -26.60
C ILE A 474 -40.45 -18.76 -25.81
N SER A 475 -40.35 -17.98 -24.72
CA SER A 475 -41.54 -17.58 -23.96
C SER A 475 -42.35 -16.50 -24.70
N PRO A 476 -43.66 -16.37 -24.43
CA PRO A 476 -44.47 -15.27 -24.96
C PRO A 476 -43.85 -13.89 -24.74
N SER A 477 -43.25 -13.65 -23.57
CA SER A 477 -42.58 -12.40 -23.23
C SER A 477 -41.33 -12.12 -24.08
N VAL A 478 -40.56 -13.16 -24.44
CA VAL A 478 -39.41 -13.01 -25.35
C VAL A 478 -39.91 -12.70 -26.76
N PHE A 479 -40.96 -13.41 -27.21
CA PHE A 479 -41.55 -13.17 -28.53
C PHE A 479 -42.06 -11.74 -28.70
N ILE A 480 -42.83 -11.22 -27.73
CA ILE A 480 -43.33 -9.83 -27.75
C ILE A 480 -42.18 -8.81 -27.76
N ARG A 481 -41.13 -9.04 -26.95
CA ARG A 481 -39.96 -8.15 -26.88
C ARG A 481 -39.22 -8.07 -28.20
N GLU A 482 -39.01 -9.19 -28.88
CA GLU A 482 -38.35 -9.19 -30.20
C GLU A 482 -39.27 -8.62 -31.28
N ALA A 483 -40.59 -8.91 -31.26
CA ALA A 483 -41.56 -8.32 -32.19
C ALA A 483 -41.61 -6.79 -32.09
N SER A 484 -41.59 -6.24 -30.88
CA SER A 484 -41.59 -4.78 -30.64
C SER A 484 -40.34 -4.10 -31.23
N LYS A 485 -39.17 -4.78 -31.16
CA LYS A 485 -37.90 -4.25 -31.67
C LYS A 485 -37.76 -4.31 -33.18
N SER A 486 -38.35 -5.32 -33.83
CA SER A 486 -38.27 -5.45 -35.29
C SER A 486 -39.17 -4.46 -36.04
N GLN A 487 -40.04 -3.74 -35.32
CA GLN A 487 -40.98 -2.75 -35.85
C GLN A 487 -40.68 -1.30 -35.42
N THR A 488 -39.56 -1.12 -34.71
CA THR A 488 -39.00 0.19 -34.36
C THR A 488 -37.82 0.45 -35.28
#